data_AF-A0A964U1X8-F1
#
_entry.id   AF-A0A964U1X8-F1
#
_cell.length_a   1.000
_cell.length_b   1.000
_cell.length_c   1.000
_cell.angle_alpha   90.00
_cell.angle_beta   90.00
_cell.angle_gamma   90.00
#
_symmetry.space_group_name_H-M   'P 1'
#
loop_
_entity.id
_entity.type
_entity.pdbx_description
1 polymer ?
#
loop_
_entity_poly.entity_id
_entity_poly.type
_entity_poly.pdbx_seq_one_letter_code
_entity_poly.pdbx_strand_id
1 'polypeptide(L)'
;MMEIRGITVLGMCMLVVACAPPPPANPMEKHARLAAGAEIAARQCAGYAGGYDGARTMRQDANRNITLARNLGATDDDLTRARKAVQTTFDTTVVWVSKQEACNQLVSSVAWESS
;
A
#
# COMPACT_ATOMS: atom_id res chain seq x y z
N MET A 1 -27.72 46.49 -25.82
CA MET A 1 -28.17 45.89 -24.54
C MET A 1 -28.28 44.39 -24.76
N MET A 2 -27.35 43.61 -24.21
CA MET A 2 -27.37 42.15 -24.25
C MET A 2 -26.95 41.66 -22.87
N GLU A 3 -27.85 40.94 -22.21
CA GLU A 3 -27.81 40.53 -20.81
C GLU A 3 -26.81 39.39 -20.55
N ILE A 4 -26.09 39.48 -19.43
CA ILE A 4 -25.19 38.46 -18.90
C ILE A 4 -26.03 37.43 -18.14
N ARG A 5 -26.30 36.26 -18.73
CA ARG A 5 -26.82 35.10 -17.99
C ARG A 5 -26.24 33.80 -18.54
N GLY A 6 -25.42 33.14 -17.72
CA GLY A 6 -25.01 31.75 -17.93
C GLY A 6 -23.49 31.56 -17.94
N ILE A 7 -22.86 31.62 -16.76
CA ILE A 7 -21.52 31.05 -16.55
C ILE A 7 -21.70 29.53 -16.56
N THR A 8 -21.48 28.90 -17.72
CA THR A 8 -21.49 27.45 -17.86
C THR A 8 -20.17 26.90 -17.33
N VAL A 9 -20.21 26.48 -16.07
CA VAL A 9 -19.34 25.50 -15.37
C VAL A 9 -18.11 25.04 -16.18
N LEU A 10 -17.06 25.85 -16.13
CA LEU A 10 -15.70 25.39 -16.40
C LEU A 10 -15.09 25.01 -15.05
N GLY A 11 -14.75 23.73 -14.92
CA GLY A 11 -13.99 23.23 -13.78
C GLY A 11 -14.86 22.60 -12.71
N MET A 12 -14.70 21.28 -12.54
CA MET A 12 -14.34 20.65 -11.25
C MET A 12 -14.41 19.12 -11.39
N CYS A 13 -13.46 18.54 -12.11
CA CYS A 13 -13.24 17.08 -12.14
C CYS A 13 -11.73 16.75 -12.10
N MET A 14 -10.97 17.38 -11.19
CA MET A 14 -9.51 17.26 -11.14
C MET A 14 -8.90 17.00 -9.75
N LEU A 15 -9.62 16.44 -8.77
CA LEU A 15 -9.10 16.39 -7.39
C LEU A 15 -9.20 15.05 -6.62
N VAL A 16 -9.15 13.89 -7.27
CA VAL A 16 -8.99 12.62 -6.50
C VAL A 16 -8.11 11.58 -7.20
N VAL A 17 -6.84 11.89 -7.41
CA VAL A 17 -5.80 10.89 -7.74
C VAL A 17 -4.82 10.70 -6.56
N ALA A 18 -5.18 11.17 -5.36
CA ALA A 18 -4.30 11.09 -4.19
C ALA A 18 -4.45 9.81 -3.34
N CYS A 19 -5.22 8.81 -3.78
CA CYS A 19 -5.44 7.59 -2.98
C CYS A 19 -4.45 6.45 -3.25
N ALA A 20 -3.59 6.55 -4.26
CA ALA A 20 -2.54 5.57 -4.49
C ALA A 20 -1.19 6.13 -4.02
N PRO A 21 -0.44 5.42 -3.14
CA PRO A 21 0.91 5.84 -2.81
C PRO A 21 1.72 5.90 -4.11
N PRO A 22 2.64 6.88 -4.25
CA PRO A 22 3.44 7.01 -5.47
C PRO A 22 4.16 5.70 -5.75
N PRO A 23 4.28 5.26 -7.02
CA PRO A 23 4.95 4.00 -7.33
C PRO A 23 6.37 4.00 -6.76
N PRO A 24 6.91 2.82 -6.37
CA PRO A 24 8.27 2.74 -5.85
C PRO A 24 9.26 3.31 -6.86
N ALA A 25 10.15 4.19 -6.42
CA ALA A 25 11.07 4.92 -7.29
C ALA A 25 12.16 4.02 -7.88
N ASN A 26 12.47 2.90 -7.22
CA ASN A 26 13.47 1.95 -7.64
C ASN A 26 13.15 0.52 -7.11
N PRO A 27 13.86 -0.53 -7.58
CA PRO A 27 13.62 -1.89 -7.15
C PRO A 27 13.83 -2.12 -5.64
N MET A 28 14.77 -1.39 -5.02
CA MET A 28 15.04 -1.48 -3.59
C MET A 28 13.82 -1.02 -2.76
N GLU A 29 13.24 0.13 -3.12
CA GLU A 29 12.03 0.66 -2.49
C GLU A 29 10.82 -0.26 -2.74
N LYS A 30 10.72 -0.86 -3.93
CA LYS A 30 9.66 -1.84 -4.24
C LYS A 30 9.69 -2.98 -3.24
N HIS A 31 10.84 -3.66 -3.09
CA HIS A 31 10.96 -4.77 -2.15
C HIS A 31 10.79 -4.33 -0.69
N ALA A 32 11.28 -3.14 -0.31
CA ALA A 32 11.05 -2.60 1.03
C ALA A 32 9.55 -2.40 1.33
N ARG A 33 8.77 -1.91 0.36
CA ARG A 33 7.32 -1.72 0.50
C ARG A 33 6.56 -3.05 0.49
N LEU A 34 6.98 -4.02 -0.33
CA LEU A 34 6.41 -5.37 -0.31
C LEU A 34 6.63 -6.06 1.04
N ALA A 35 7.84 -5.93 1.59
CA ALA A 35 8.14 -6.42 2.93
C ALA A 35 7.20 -5.80 3.97
N ALA A 36 7.08 -4.47 3.95
CA ALA A 36 6.17 -3.76 4.84
C ALA A 36 4.71 -4.19 4.69
N GLY A 37 4.22 -4.31 3.46
CA GLY A 37 2.85 -4.75 3.17
C GLY A 37 2.59 -6.15 3.70
N ALA A 38 3.52 -7.08 3.47
CA ALA A 38 3.42 -8.46 3.96
C ALA A 38 3.44 -8.53 5.50
N GLU A 39 4.29 -7.73 6.17
CA GLU A 39 4.30 -7.66 7.64
C GLU A 39 2.98 -7.11 8.21
N ILE A 40 2.45 -6.05 7.61
CA ILE A 40 1.18 -5.43 8.02
C ILE A 40 0.04 -6.44 7.81
N ALA A 41 -0.01 -7.08 6.65
CA ALA A 41 -1.02 -8.07 6.34
C ALA A 41 -0.93 -9.29 7.29
N ALA A 42 0.27 -9.79 7.60
CA ALA A 42 0.45 -10.86 8.57
C ALA A 42 -0.05 -10.52 9.97
N ARG A 43 0.11 -9.27 10.41
CA ARG A 43 -0.27 -8.83 11.76
C ARG A 43 -1.74 -8.43 11.87
N GLN A 44 -2.27 -7.77 10.85
CA GLN A 44 -3.55 -7.08 10.92
C GLN A 44 -4.65 -7.75 10.10
N CYS A 45 -4.27 -8.59 9.14
CA CYS A 45 -5.16 -9.18 8.14
C CYS A 45 -5.16 -10.72 8.12
N ALA A 46 -4.43 -11.38 9.02
CA ALA A 46 -4.35 -12.85 9.07
C ALA A 46 -5.72 -13.54 9.06
N GLY A 47 -6.71 -13.00 9.77
CA GLY A 47 -8.08 -13.54 9.81
C GLY A 47 -8.79 -13.53 8.45
N TYR A 48 -8.36 -12.69 7.52
CA TYR A 48 -8.92 -12.56 6.17
C TYR A 48 -8.06 -13.28 5.10
N ALA A 49 -6.87 -13.73 5.48
CA ALA A 49 -5.85 -14.23 4.56
C ALA A 49 -5.45 -15.69 4.82
N GLY A 50 -6.37 -16.51 5.35
CA GLY A 50 -6.10 -17.94 5.62
C GLY A 50 -5.60 -18.26 7.02
N GLY A 51 -5.76 -17.36 7.99
CA GLY A 51 -5.46 -17.61 9.40
C GLY A 51 -3.97 -17.73 9.69
N TYR A 52 -3.60 -18.69 10.54
CA TYR A 52 -2.21 -18.87 10.99
C TYR A 52 -1.24 -19.16 9.84
N ASP A 53 -1.61 -20.06 8.92
CA ASP A 53 -0.75 -20.41 7.79
C ASP A 53 -0.59 -19.25 6.81
N GLY A 54 -1.67 -18.50 6.57
CA GLY A 54 -1.61 -17.24 5.82
C GLY A 54 -0.65 -16.22 6.43
N ALA A 55 -0.74 -16.01 7.75
CA ALA A 55 0.19 -15.15 8.49
C ALA A 55 1.64 -15.63 8.38
N ARG A 56 1.86 -16.96 8.45
CA ARG A 56 3.19 -17.55 8.31
C ARG A 56 3.76 -17.33 6.91
N THR A 57 2.97 -17.53 5.86
CA THR A 57 3.38 -17.28 4.47
C THR A 57 3.72 -15.80 4.25
N MET A 58 2.86 -14.89 4.69
CA MET A 58 3.13 -13.45 4.58
C MET A 58 4.40 -13.03 5.34
N ARG A 59 4.70 -13.64 6.50
CA ARG A 59 5.97 -13.42 7.18
C ARG A 59 7.18 -13.94 6.39
N GLN A 60 7.04 -15.06 5.68
CA GLN A 60 8.10 -15.56 4.81
C GLN A 60 8.34 -14.64 3.62
N ASP A 61 7.27 -14.14 2.99
CA ASP A 61 7.37 -13.18 1.89
C ASP A 61 7.97 -11.85 2.35
N ALA A 62 7.63 -11.39 3.57
CA ALA A 62 8.28 -10.23 4.18
C ALA A 62 9.79 -10.43 4.30
N ASN A 63 10.24 -11.56 4.87
CA ASN A 63 11.66 -11.86 5.05
C ASN A 63 12.41 -11.99 3.72
N ARG A 64 11.78 -12.59 2.69
CA ARG A 64 12.34 -12.67 1.35
C ARG A 64 12.56 -11.27 0.77
N ASN A 65 11.54 -10.41 0.84
CA ASN A 65 11.62 -9.05 0.32
C ASN A 65 12.60 -8.17 1.10
N ILE A 66 12.75 -8.34 2.43
CA ILE A 66 13.80 -7.66 3.20
C ILE A 66 15.19 -8.06 2.69
N THR A 67 15.41 -9.35 2.44
CA THR A 67 16.69 -9.84 1.90
C THR A 67 16.97 -9.23 0.53
N LEU A 68 15.98 -9.21 -0.36
CA LEU A 68 16.11 -8.60 -1.69
C LEU A 68 16.38 -7.10 -1.61
N ALA A 69 15.64 -6.36 -0.78
CA ALA A 69 15.85 -4.93 -0.58
C ALA A 69 17.26 -4.63 -0.06
N ARG A 70 17.75 -5.42 0.92
CA ARG A 70 19.11 -5.28 1.46
C ARG A 70 20.19 -5.60 0.44
N ASN A 71 19.99 -6.62 -0.40
CA ASN A 71 20.90 -6.92 -1.51
C ASN A 71 20.98 -5.77 -2.54
N LEU A 72 19.93 -4.95 -2.61
CA LEU A 72 19.87 -3.75 -3.44
C LEU A 72 20.31 -2.47 -2.70
N GLY A 73 20.84 -2.59 -1.47
CA GLY A 73 21.39 -1.49 -0.69
C GLY A 73 20.44 -0.83 0.31
N ALA A 74 19.27 -1.42 0.60
CA ALA A 74 18.37 -0.88 1.62
C ALA A 74 19.02 -0.88 3.01
N THR A 75 18.93 0.25 3.68
CA THR A 75 19.28 0.39 5.10
C THR A 75 18.07 0.10 5.99
N ASP A 76 18.29 0.00 7.30
CA ASP A 76 17.20 -0.14 8.26
C ASP A 76 16.28 1.10 8.27
N ASP A 77 16.82 2.28 7.95
CA ASP A 77 16.05 3.51 7.79
C ASP A 77 15.10 3.42 6.58
N ASP A 78 15.55 2.82 5.48
CA ASP A 78 14.72 2.63 4.29
C ASP A 78 13.58 1.66 4.55
N LEU A 79 13.86 0.55 5.23
CA LEU A 79 12.84 -0.43 5.64
C LEU A 79 11.83 0.20 6.61
N THR A 80 12.30 1.03 7.55
CA THR A 80 11.44 1.74 8.51
C THR A 80 10.56 2.77 7.81
N ARG A 81 11.13 3.52 6.85
CA ARG A 81 10.40 4.49 6.03
C ARG A 81 9.31 3.81 5.20
N ALA A 82 9.64 2.68 4.57
CA ALA A 82 8.67 1.88 3.82
C ALA A 82 7.53 1.38 4.72
N ARG A 83 7.85 0.84 5.91
CA ARG A 83 6.84 0.41 6.88
C ARG A 83 5.91 1.54 7.28
N LYS A 84 6.45 2.72 7.59
CA LYS A 84 5.64 3.90 7.95
C LYS A 84 4.74 4.34 6.79
N ALA A 85 5.26 4.37 5.57
CA ALA A 85 4.51 4.77 4.39
C ALA A 85 3.34 3.81 4.10
N VAL A 86 3.60 2.50 4.12
CA VAL A 86 2.57 1.48 3.89
C VAL A 86 1.55 1.46 5.03
N GLN A 87 1.99 1.58 6.29
CA GLN A 87 1.08 1.66 7.44
C GLN A 87 0.16 2.88 7.36
N THR A 88 0.72 4.06 7.05
CA THR A 88 -0.08 5.30 6.88
C THR A 88 -1.11 5.13 5.76
N THR A 89 -0.71 4.51 4.66
CA THR A 89 -1.62 4.22 3.54
C THR A 89 -2.74 3.29 3.99
N PHE A 90 -2.40 2.18 4.65
CA PHE A 90 -3.37 1.21 5.16
C PHE A 90 -4.34 1.85 6.16
N ASP A 91 -3.85 2.62 7.13
CA ASP A 91 -4.67 3.31 8.12
C ASP A 91 -5.62 4.30 7.45
N THR A 92 -5.13 5.04 6.45
CA THR A 92 -5.97 5.96 5.67
C THR A 92 -7.05 5.19 4.93
N THR A 93 -6.71 4.07 4.27
CA THR A 93 -7.68 3.22 3.58
C THR A 93 -8.76 2.71 4.53
N VAL A 94 -8.40 2.26 5.74
CA VAL A 94 -9.35 1.78 6.76
C VAL A 94 -10.31 2.86 7.25
N VAL A 95 -9.96 4.15 7.13
CA VAL A 95 -10.89 5.26 7.44
C VAL A 95 -12.01 5.36 6.40
N TRP A 96 -11.71 5.03 5.14
CA TRP A 96 -12.65 5.19 4.02
C TRP A 96 -13.42 3.91 3.69
N VAL A 97 -12.81 2.75 3.89
CA VAL A 97 -13.41 1.44 3.63
C VAL A 97 -13.39 0.57 4.87
N SER A 98 -14.13 -0.53 4.86
CA SER A 98 -14.08 -1.49 5.97
C SER A 98 -12.66 -2.07 6.13
N LYS A 99 -12.29 -2.42 7.37
CA LYS A 99 -11.01 -3.11 7.64
C LYS A 99 -10.84 -4.38 6.81
N GLN A 100 -11.92 -5.14 6.59
CA GLN A 100 -11.90 -6.34 5.76
C GLN A 100 -11.54 -6.00 4.32
N GLU A 101 -12.14 -4.97 3.75
CA GLU A 101 -11.86 -4.55 2.38
C GLU A 101 -10.41 -4.03 2.23
N ALA A 102 -9.94 -3.20 3.16
CA ALA A 102 -8.55 -2.75 3.21
C ALA A 102 -7.58 -3.94 3.29
N CYS A 103 -7.89 -4.93 4.11
CA CYS A 103 -7.11 -6.16 4.23
C CYS A 103 -7.12 -6.98 2.94
N ASN A 104 -8.27 -7.14 2.29
CA ASN A 104 -8.37 -7.87 1.03
C ASN A 104 -7.52 -7.19 -0.06
N GLN A 105 -7.56 -5.86 -0.15
CA GLN A 105 -6.74 -5.09 -1.08
C GLN A 105 -5.24 -5.27 -0.81
N LEU A 106 -4.80 -5.13 0.44
CA LEU A 106 -3.40 -5.28 0.83
C LEU A 106 -2.87 -6.70 0.62
N VAL A 107 -3.64 -7.71 1.04
CA VAL A 107 -3.26 -9.12 0.87
C VAL A 107 -3.15 -9.46 -0.60
N SER A 108 -4.11 -8.98 -1.42
CA SER A 108 -4.08 -9.19 -2.86
C SER A 108 -2.85 -8.53 -3.50
N SER A 109 -2.56 -7.26 -3.18
CA SER A 109 -1.39 -6.57 -3.77
C SER A 109 -0.08 -7.28 -3.41
N VAL A 110 0.08 -7.66 -2.14
CA VAL A 110 1.28 -8.37 -1.68
C VAL A 110 1.40 -9.74 -2.35
N ALA A 111 0.30 -10.50 -2.45
CA ALA A 111 0.32 -11.83 -3.07
C ALA A 111 0.69 -11.80 -4.56
N TRP A 112 0.22 -10.79 -5.29
CA TRP A 112 0.51 -10.65 -6.73
C TRP A 112 1.90 -10.08 -7.01
N GLU A 113 2.43 -9.24 -6.12
CA GLU A 113 3.71 -8.56 -6.35
C GLU A 113 4.91 -9.25 -5.69
N SER A 114 4.68 -10.19 -4.75
CA SER A 114 5.73 -10.95 -4.04
C SER A 114 6.09 -12.30 -4.69
N SER A 115 5.42 -12.65 -5.79
CA SER A 115 5.62 -13.89 -6.56
C SER A 115 6.75 -13.82 -7.58
#